data_AF-A0A7K4DDV8-F1
#
_entry.id   AF-A0A7K4DDV8-F1
#
_cell.length_a   1.000
_cell.length_b   1.000
_cell.length_c   1.000
_cell.angle_alpha   90.00
_cell.angle_beta   90.00
_cell.angle_gamma   90.00
#
_symmetry.space_group_name_H-M   'P 1'
#
loop_
_entity.id
_entity.type
_entity.pdbx_description
1 polymer ?
#
loop_
_entity_poly.entity_id
_entity_poly.type
_entity_poly.pdbx_seq_one_letter_code
_entity_poly.pdbx_strand_id
1 'polypeptide(L)' 'LGEDALEFACTALKPGGNLVIKSFQGELFPELLSDVRKYFYSVRGYRTKASRKGSAEVYIIAKKFKGTCDDTEGPL' A
#
# COMPACT_ATOMS: atom_id res chain seq x y z
N LEU A 1 1.57 10.80 1.64
CA LEU A 1 1.88 10.29 0.28
C LEU A 1 1.59 8.79 0.12
N GLY A 2 2.18 7.90 0.94
CA GLY A 2 1.85 6.47 0.87
C GLY A 2 0.43 6.17 1.35
N GLU A 3 0.04 6.79 2.46
CA GLU A 3 -1.32 6.76 3.01
C GLU A 3 -2.34 7.37 2.04
N ASP A 4 -2.07 8.56 1.48
CA ASP A 4 -2.94 9.21 0.49
C ASP A 4 -3.17 8.31 -0.75
N ALA A 5 -2.16 7.55 -1.16
CA ALA A 5 -2.29 6.60 -2.26
C ALA A 5 -3.18 5.40 -1.90
N LEU A 6 -3.16 4.96 -0.63
CA LEU A 6 -4.05 3.91 -0.13
C LEU A 6 -5.50 4.44 -0.03
N GLU A 7 -5.70 5.64 0.51
CA GLU A 7 -7.00 6.31 0.60
C GLU A 7 -7.61 6.51 -0.80
N PHE A 8 -6.82 6.99 -1.76
CA PHE A 8 -7.26 7.08 -3.15
C PHE A 8 -7.61 5.71 -3.74
N ALA A 9 -6.81 4.68 -3.47
CA ALA A 9 -7.10 3.34 -3.96
C ALA A 9 -8.41 2.77 -3.37
N CYS A 10 -8.69 3.08 -2.10
CA CYS A 10 -9.93 2.72 -1.42
C CYS A 10 -11.18 3.29 -2.11
N THR A 11 -11.10 4.51 -2.62
CA THR A 11 -12.22 5.19 -3.28
C THR A 11 -12.30 4.88 -4.79
N ALA A 12 -11.17 4.61 -5.44
CA ALA A 12 -11.10 4.45 -6.89
C ALA A 12 -11.14 3.00 -7.38
N LEU A 13 -10.69 2.02 -6.58
CA LEU A 13 -10.60 0.63 -7.01
C LEU A 13 -11.94 -0.10 -6.88
N LYS A 14 -12.32 -0.80 -7.94
CA LYS A 14 -13.36 -1.84 -7.86
C LYS A 14 -12.85 -3.04 -7.05
N PRO A 15 -13.75 -3.81 -6.42
CA PRO A 15 -13.39 -5.08 -5.79
C PRO A 15 -12.56 -5.96 -6.75
N GLY A 16 -11.45 -6.50 -6.26
CA GLY A 16 -10.48 -7.26 -7.04
C GLY A 16 -9.37 -6.45 -7.73
N GLY A 17 -9.39 -5.11 -7.62
CA GLY A 17 -8.35 -4.22 -8.12
C GLY A 17 -6.97 -4.42 -7.47
N ASN A 18 -5.92 -3.82 -8.03
CA ASN A 18 -4.55 -3.92 -7.52
C ASN A 18 -3.95 -2.52 -7.33
N LEU A 19 -3.03 -2.42 -6.38
CA LEU A 19 -2.31 -1.19 -6.04
C LEU A 19 -0.81 -1.47 -5.98
N VAL A 20 0.00 -0.54 -6.50
CA VAL A 20 1.45 -0.56 -6.36
C VAL A 20 1.90 0.80 -5.85
N ILE A 21 2.57 0.83 -4.69
CA ILE A 21 3.10 2.05 -4.08
C ILE A 21 4.63 1.96 -4.11
N LYS A 22 5.28 2.97 -4.67
CA LYS A 22 6.72 3.20 -4.48
C LYS A 22 6.92 3.93 -3.15
N SER A 23 7.79 3.40 -2.31
CA SER A 23 8.14 3.95 -1.00
C SER A 23 9.64 3.82 -0.75
N PHE A 24 10.09 4.30 0.40
CA PHE A 24 11.46 4.13 0.87
C PHE A 24 11.45 3.33 2.17
N GLN A 25 12.46 2.49 2.36
CA GLN A 25 12.63 1.65 3.53
C GLN A 25 13.07 2.52 4.71
N GLY A 26 12.09 3.16 5.34
CA GLY A 26 12.23 3.93 6.57
C GLY A 26 11.30 3.39 7.66
N GLU A 27 11.22 4.11 8.78
CA GLU A 27 10.51 3.68 10.00
C GLU A 27 9.00 3.48 9.77
N LEU A 28 8.39 4.26 8.88
CA LEU A 28 6.96 4.21 8.56
C LEU A 28 6.58 3.12 7.54
N PHE A 29 7.56 2.46 6.92
CA PHE A 29 7.28 1.43 5.89
C PHE A 29 6.49 0.22 6.43
N PRO A 30 6.83 -0.36 7.60
CA PRO A 30 6.09 -1.48 8.16
C PRO A 30 4.64 -1.13 8.50
N GLU A 31 4.39 0.08 8.99
CA GLU A 31 3.05 0.58 9.31
C GLU A 31 2.19 0.70 8.05
N LEU A 32 2.69 1.40 7.03
CA LEU A 32 2.01 1.49 5.73
C LEU A 32 1.75 0.10 5.12
N LEU A 33 2.69 -0.84 5.23
CA LEU A 33 2.50 -2.21 4.76
C LEU A 33 1.38 -2.94 5.54
N SER A 34 1.25 -2.67 6.83
CA SER A 34 0.18 -3.20 7.68
C SER A 34 -1.17 -2.63 7.28
N ASP A 35 -1.26 -1.32 7.06
CA ASP A 35 -2.51 -0.68 6.66
C ASP A 35 -3.00 -1.18 5.31
N VAL A 36 -2.11 -1.31 4.33
CA VAL A 36 -2.46 -1.88 3.02
C VAL A 36 -2.96 -3.33 3.15
N ARG A 37 -2.48 -4.13 4.12
CA ARG A 37 -2.98 -5.51 4.35
C ARG A 37 -4.43 -5.56 4.84
N LYS A 38 -4.92 -4.50 5.48
CA LYS A 38 -6.32 -4.41 5.92
C LYS A 38 -7.27 -4.50 4.72
N TYR A 39 -6.89 -3.90 3.59
CA TYR A 39 -7.78 -3.69 2.45
C TYR A 39 -7.53 -4.61 1.23
N PHE A 40 -6.45 -5.40 1.20
CA PHE A 40 -6.09 -6.27 0.08
C PHE A 40 -5.86 -7.73 0.53
N TYR A 41 -6.17 -8.71 -0.32
CA TYR A 41 -5.96 -10.12 0.02
C TYR A 41 -4.49 -10.55 0.01
N SER A 42 -3.63 -9.87 -0.76
CA SER A 42 -2.21 -10.20 -0.82
C SER A 42 -1.37 -8.93 -0.92
N VAL A 43 -0.45 -8.75 0.03
CA VAL A 43 0.42 -7.57 0.09
C VAL A 43 1.85 -8.02 0.37
N ARG A 44 2.80 -7.49 -0.40
CA ARG A 44 4.24 -7.76 -0.21
C ARG A 44 5.10 -6.53 -0.49
N GLY A 45 6.15 -6.37 0.29
CA GLY A 45 7.27 -5.49 -0.04
C GLY A 45 8.16 -6.14 -1.11
N TYR A 46 8.63 -5.36 -2.07
CA TYR A 46 9.53 -5.80 -3.13
C TYR A 46 10.62 -4.77 -3.36
N ARG A 47 11.88 -5.20 -3.23
CA ARG A 47 13.05 -4.41 -3.60
C ARG A 47 13.50 -4.79 -5.00
N THR A 48 13.54 -3.83 -5.92
CA THR A 48 13.93 -4.10 -7.30
C THR A 48 15.44 -4.31 -7.40
N LYS A 49 15.87 -5.26 -8.24
CA LYS A 49 17.30 -5.42 -8.59
C LYS A 49 17.87 -4.21 -9.34
N ALA A 50 16.98 -3.40 -9.95
CA ALA A 50 17.33 -2.17 -10.66
C ALA A 50 17.51 -0.95 -9.74
N SER A 51 17.16 -1.05 -8.44
CA SER A 51 17.47 0.03 -7.49
C SER A 51 18.99 0.21 -7.45
N ARG A 52 19.48 1.45 -7.62
CA ARG A 52 20.91 1.76 -7.55
C ARG A 52 21.48 1.24 -6.23
N LYS A 53 22.71 0.72 -6.24
CA LYS A 53 23.42 0.26 -5.03
C LYS A 53 23.44 1.41 -4.01
N GLY A 54 22.72 1.28 -2.91
CA GLY A 54 22.54 2.33 -1.88
C GLY A 54 21.17 3.02 -1.84
N SER A 55 20.26 2.77 -2.79
CA SER A 55 18.89 3.28 -2.72
C SER A 55 18.08 2.49 -1.68
N ALA A 56 17.35 3.20 -0.82
CA ALA A 56 16.37 2.64 0.11
C ALA A 56 15.00 2.37 -0.56
N GLU A 57 14.89 2.47 -1.88
CA GLU A 57 13.62 2.32 -2.59
C GLU A 57 13.04 0.90 -2.49
N VAL A 58 11.76 0.83 -2.14
CA VAL A 58 10.97 -0.39 -2.00
C VAL A 58 9.58 -0.17 -2.59
N TYR A 59 8.95 -1.25 -3.06
CA TYR A 59 7.60 -1.21 -3.58
C TYR A 59 6.67 -2.04 -2.70
N ILE A 60 5.48 -1.53 -2.43
CA ILE A 60 4.38 -2.31 -1.88
C ILE A 60 3.54 -2.77 -3.05
N ILE A 61 3.41 -4.08 -3.22
CA ILE A 61 2.56 -4.70 -4.24
C ILE A 61 1.36 -5.29 -3.52
N ALA A 62 0.19 -4.69 -3.73
CA ALA A 62 -1.08 -5.08 -3.13
C ALA A 62 -2.04 -5.58 -4.21
N LYS A 63 -2.61 -6.77 -4.00
CA LYS A 63 -3.43 -7.46 -4.98
C LYS A 63 -4.79 -7.81 -4.41
N LYS A 64 -5.79 -7.75 -5.29
CA LYS A 64 -7.19 -8.09 -5.00
C LYS A 64 -7.72 -7.24 -3.85
N PHE A 65 -8.10 -6.02 -4.16
CA PHE A 65 -8.80 -5.12 -3.24
C PHE A 65 -10.09 -5.79 -2.74
N LYS A 66 -10.35 -5.73 -1.44
CA LYS A 66 -11.49 -6.41 -0.81
C LYS A 66 -12.83 -5.78 -1.17
N GLY A 67 -12.84 -4.49 -1.55
CA GLY A 67 -14.05 -3.79 -1.97
C GLY A 67 -14.74 -2.98 -0.88
N THR A 68 -14.18 -2.95 0.33
CA THR A 68 -14.68 -2.14 1.44
C THR A 68 -13.51 -1.44 2.11
N CYS A 69 -13.63 -0.13 2.26
CA CYS A 69 -12.89 0.64 3.24
C CYS A 69 -13.95 1.11 4.22
N ASP A 70 -14.29 0.23 5.15
CA ASP A 70 -15.33 0.50 6.13
C ASP A 70 -14.68 1.30 7.25
N ASP A 71 -14.71 2.63 7.09
CA ASP A 71 -14.36 3.57 8.15
C ASP A 71 -15.59 3.76 9.06
N THR A 72 -16.08 2.69 9.69
CA THR A 72 -16.89 2.85 10.90
C THR A 72 -15.97 3.06 12.10
N GLU A 73 -15.30 4.22 12.14
CA GLU A 73 -15.04 4.98 13.35
C GLU A 73 -14.49 6.39 13.02
N GLY A 74 -15.41 7.29 12.64
CA GLY A 74 -15.45 8.70 13.08
C GLY A 74 -14.37 9.68 12.58
N PRO A 75 -14.62 11.01 12.69
CA PRO A 75 -13.96 12.02 11.86
C PRO A 75 -12.72 12.67 12.51
N LEU A 76 -11.84 13.09 11.60
CA LEU A 76 -10.68 14.02 11.68
C LEU A 76 -9.38 13.48 12.29
#